data_AF-A0A954NEN1-F1
#
_entry.id   AF-A0A954NEN1-F1
#
_cell.length_a   1.000
_cell.length_b   1.000
_cell.length_c   1.000
_cell.angle_alpha   90.00
_cell.angle_beta   90.00
_cell.angle_gamma   90.00
#
_symmetry.space_group_name_H-M   'P 1'
#
loop_
_entity.id
_entity.type
_entity.pdbx_description
1 polymer ?
#
loop_
_entity_poly.entity_id
_entity_poly.type
_entity_poly.pdbx_seq_one_letter_code
_entity_poly.pdbx_strand_id
1 'polypeptide(L)'
;MDFLDIRDKTFLVTGVANRKSVAWHVARTLSEAGAEVVYVVRSQQRADTVAKLAPGAETLICDVEDPEQIERMASKLAASEQAAGRKLSGLLHSIAFADYEGGVKPFHET
;
A
#
# COMPACT_ATOMS: atom_id res chain seq x y z
N MET A 1 -7.48 10.85 -23.76
CA MET A 1 -7.28 9.57 -23.04
C MET A 1 -5.82 9.49 -22.66
N ASP A 2 -5.51 9.31 -21.37
CA ASP A 2 -4.14 8.95 -21.00
C ASP A 2 -3.87 7.48 -21.40
N PHE A 3 -2.61 7.14 -21.61
CA PHE A 3 -2.19 5.83 -22.10
C PHE A 3 -2.57 4.67 -21.17
N LEU A 4 -2.65 4.90 -19.86
CA LEU A 4 -2.92 3.88 -18.86
C LEU A 4 -4.42 3.67 -18.63
N ASP A 5 -5.26 4.67 -18.94
CA ASP A 5 -6.70 4.65 -18.70
C ASP A 5 -7.05 4.34 -17.24
N ILE A 6 -6.38 4.99 -16.28
CA ILE A 6 -6.53 4.73 -14.84
C ILE A 6 -6.97 5.94 -14.01
N ARG A 7 -7.28 7.06 -14.66
CA ARG A 7 -7.83 8.23 -13.98
C ARG A 7 -9.12 7.87 -13.23
N ASP A 8 -9.25 8.41 -12.02
CA ASP A 8 -10.38 8.20 -11.10
C ASP A 8 -10.57 6.73 -10.67
N LYS A 9 -9.64 5.83 -11.02
CA LYS A 9 -9.63 4.44 -10.53
C LYS A 9 -8.91 4.39 -9.18
N THR A 10 -9.42 3.57 -8.27
CA THR A 10 -8.83 3.40 -6.92
C THR A 10 -7.96 2.16 -6.85
N PHE A 11 -6.76 2.28 -6.27
CA PHE A 11 -5.82 1.16 -6.08
C PHE A 11 -5.44 1.01 -4.61
N LEU A 12 -5.42 -0.22 -4.12
CA LEU A 12 -4.86 -0.55 -2.81
C LEU A 12 -3.36 -0.82 -2.96
N VAL A 13 -2.52 -0.08 -2.24
CA VAL A 13 -1.06 -0.24 -2.30
C VAL A 13 -0.53 -0.68 -0.94
N THR A 14 0.09 -1.86 -0.89
CA THR A 14 0.73 -2.38 0.32
C THR A 14 2.25 -2.22 0.27
N GLY A 15 2.91 -2.18 1.43
CA GLY A 15 4.38 -2.27 1.50
C GLY A 15 5.13 -0.94 1.41
N VAL A 16 4.46 0.20 1.56
CA VAL A 16 5.16 1.48 1.71
C VAL A 16 5.80 1.55 3.10
N ALA A 17 7.12 1.72 3.12
CA ALA A 17 7.90 1.96 4.34
C ALA A 17 8.55 3.33 4.33
N ASN A 18 9.00 3.82 3.17
CA ASN A 18 9.59 5.15 2.99
C ASN A 18 9.64 5.52 1.49
N ARG A 19 10.22 6.68 1.18
CA ARG A 19 10.35 7.20 -0.20
C ARG A 19 11.16 6.32 -1.16
N LYS A 20 11.93 5.34 -0.67
CA LYS A 20 12.72 4.39 -1.47
C LYS A 20 11.97 3.09 -1.75
N SER A 21 10.81 2.86 -1.14
CA SER A 21 9.99 1.67 -1.38
C SER A 21 9.57 1.58 -2.85
N VAL A 22 9.59 0.37 -3.42
CA VAL A 22 9.00 0.10 -4.75
C VAL A 22 7.52 0.49 -4.74
N ALA A 23 6.79 0.07 -3.70
CA ALA A 23 5.40 0.47 -3.46
C ALA A 23 5.16 1.99 -3.54
N TRP A 24 6.08 2.80 -3.00
CA TRP A 24 5.97 4.26 -3.04
C TRP A 24 6.10 4.80 -4.46
N HIS A 25 7.03 4.26 -5.24
CA HIS A 25 7.22 4.70 -6.62
C HIS A 25 6.02 4.35 -7.48
N VAL A 26 5.45 3.15 -7.32
CA VAL A 26 4.23 2.75 -8.01
C VAL A 26 3.05 3.65 -7.58
N ALA A 27 2.86 3.86 -6.28
CA ALA A 27 1.81 4.74 -5.77
C ALA A 27 1.91 6.17 -6.32
N ARG A 28 3.12 6.73 -6.39
CA ARG A 28 3.34 8.05 -6.96
C ARG A 28 2.95 8.10 -8.44
N THR A 29 3.37 7.11 -9.24
CA THR A 29 2.99 7.01 -10.66
C THR A 29 1.48 6.88 -10.84
N LEU A 30 0.79 6.11 -9.99
CA LEU A 30 -0.66 5.99 -10.01
C LEU A 30 -1.33 7.35 -9.72
N SER A 31 -0.89 8.04 -8.67
CA SER A 31 -1.42 9.37 -8.33
C SER A 31 -1.12 10.42 -9.40
N GLU A 32 0.08 10.41 -10.00
CA GLU A 32 0.45 11.29 -11.12
C GLU A 32 -0.43 11.05 -12.37
N ALA A 33 -0.89 9.81 -12.58
CA ALA A 33 -1.85 9.45 -13.63
C ALA A 33 -3.32 9.81 -13.28
N GLY A 34 -3.57 10.38 -12.09
CA GLY A 34 -4.90 10.74 -11.62
C GLY A 34 -5.69 9.59 -11.00
N ALA A 35 -5.03 8.50 -10.63
CA ALA A 35 -5.65 7.43 -9.86
C ALA A 35 -5.66 7.76 -8.36
N GLU A 36 -6.65 7.25 -7.64
CA GLU A 36 -6.70 7.31 -6.19
C GLU A 36 -5.90 6.15 -5.58
N VAL A 37 -5.14 6.42 -4.52
CA VAL A 37 -4.35 5.41 -3.82
C VAL A 37 -4.78 5.31 -2.37
N VAL A 38 -5.12 4.10 -1.94
CA VAL A 38 -5.31 3.74 -0.53
C VAL A 38 -4.09 2.95 -0.08
N TYR A 39 -3.42 3.40 0.97
CA TYR A 39 -2.20 2.76 1.47
C TYR A 39 -2.51 1.75 2.57
N VAL A 40 -1.83 0.60 2.55
CA VAL A 40 -1.81 -0.36 3.67
C VAL A 40 -0.39 -0.51 4.17
N VAL A 41 -0.21 -0.24 5.47
CA VAL A 41 1.10 -0.28 6.13
C VAL A 41 1.06 -1.12 7.39
N ARG A 42 2.21 -1.72 7.75
CA ARG A 42 2.30 -2.62 8.92
C ARG A 42 2.12 -1.92 10.27
N SER A 43 2.45 -0.62 10.38
CA SER A 43 2.53 0.05 11.68
C SER A 43 2.18 1.52 11.64
N GLN A 44 1.86 2.09 12.81
CA GLN A 44 1.58 3.53 12.97
C GLN A 44 2.75 4.40 12.49
N GLN A 45 3.99 4.01 12.79
CA GLN A 45 5.18 4.73 12.33
C GLN A 45 5.23 4.84 10.79
N ARG A 46 4.85 3.77 10.08
CA ARG A 46 4.78 3.79 8.61
C ARG A 46 3.59 4.63 8.14
N ALA A 47 2.47 4.63 8.85
CA ALA A 47 1.33 5.48 8.55
C ALA A 47 1.70 6.98 8.68
N ASP A 48 2.43 7.36 9.73
CA ASP A 48 2.94 8.73 9.93
C ASP A 48 3.93 9.12 8.83
N THR A 49 4.69 8.14 8.31
CA THR A 49 5.58 8.36 7.16
C THR A 49 4.78 8.61 5.89
N VAL A 50 3.74 7.81 5.62
CA VAL A 50 2.84 8.01 4.48
C VAL A 50 2.13 9.36 4.59
N ALA A 51 1.63 9.75 5.75
CA ALA A 51 0.97 11.04 5.96
C ALA A 51 1.85 12.25 5.59
N LYS A 52 3.18 12.13 5.76
CA LYS A 52 4.14 13.16 5.33
C LYS A 52 4.43 13.13 3.84
N LEU A 53 4.42 11.93 3.22
CA LEU A 53 4.76 11.73 1.81
C LEU A 53 3.56 11.98 0.88
N ALA A 54 2.36 11.57 1.31
CA ALA A 54 1.08 11.72 0.62
C ALA A 54 0.03 12.28 1.61
N PRO A 55 0.06 13.60 1.90
CA PRO A 55 -0.90 14.21 2.81
C PRO A 55 -2.35 14.02 2.35
N GLY A 56 -3.22 13.61 3.26
CA GLY A 56 -4.64 13.38 2.98
C GLY A 56 -4.96 12.05 2.31
N ALA A 57 -3.96 11.25 1.94
CA ALA A 57 -4.21 9.91 1.42
C ALA A 57 -4.73 8.99 2.52
N GLU A 58 -5.75 8.20 2.18
CA GLU A 58 -6.25 7.19 3.11
C GLU A 58 -5.19 6.13 3.37
N THR A 59 -4.99 5.83 4.65
CA THR A 59 -4.00 4.87 5.09
C THR A 59 -4.62 3.94 6.14
N LEU A 60 -4.55 2.65 5.89
CA LEU A 60 -4.97 1.59 6.79
C LEU A 60 -3.74 0.89 7.39
N ILE A 61 -3.86 0.47 8.64
CA ILE A 61 -2.82 -0.29 9.34
C ILE A 61 -3.23 -1.76 9.38
N CYS A 62 -2.35 -2.63 8.91
CA CYS A 62 -2.53 -4.08 8.92
C CYS A 62 -1.17 -4.77 8.92
N ASP A 63 -0.91 -5.56 9.95
CA ASP A 63 0.11 -6.59 9.86
C ASP A 63 -0.46 -7.82 9.15
N VAL A 64 0.15 -8.17 8.01
CA VAL A 64 -0.32 -9.26 7.14
C VAL A 64 0.00 -10.66 7.71
N GLU A 65 0.80 -10.73 8.78
CA GLU A 65 1.03 -11.97 9.53
C GLU A 65 -0.15 -12.32 10.45
N ASP A 66 -1.05 -11.36 10.74
CA ASP A 66 -2.21 -11.52 11.61
C ASP A 66 -3.50 -11.58 10.76
N PRO A 67 -4.12 -12.77 10.61
CA PRO A 67 -5.34 -12.94 9.83
C PRO A 67 -6.50 -12.06 10.30
N GLU A 68 -6.63 -11.82 11.60
CA GLU A 68 -7.71 -10.99 12.12
C GLU A 68 -7.52 -9.51 11.75
N GLN A 69 -6.26 -9.04 11.67
CA GLN A 69 -5.98 -7.69 11.17
C GLN A 69 -6.34 -7.56 9.70
N ILE A 70 -6.15 -8.61 8.89
CA ILE A 70 -6.55 -8.62 7.49
C ILE A 70 -8.07 -8.48 7.37
N GLU A 71 -8.84 -9.24 8.15
CA GLU A 71 -10.31 -9.17 8.15
C GLU A 71 -10.82 -7.79 8.59
N ARG A 72 -10.24 -7.24 9.67
CA ARG A 72 -10.57 -5.88 10.15
C ARG A 72 -10.23 -4.81 9.13
N MET A 73 -9.09 -4.93 8.45
CA MET A 73 -8.67 -4.00 7.39
C MET A 73 -9.62 -4.08 6.19
N ALA A 74 -9.96 -5.28 5.73
CA ALA A 74 -10.92 -5.50 4.66
C ALA A 74 -12.29 -4.88 4.98
N SER A 75 -12.77 -5.04 6.21
CA SER A 75 -14.03 -4.44 6.66
C SER A 75 -13.99 -2.91 6.63
N LYS A 76 -12.88 -2.30 7.09
CA LYS A 76 -12.68 -0.84 7.03
C LYS A 76 -12.61 -0.34 5.59
N LEU A 77 -11.92 -1.07 4.72
CA LEU A 77 -11.79 -0.74 3.31
C LEU A 77 -13.15 -0.78 2.62
N ALA A 78 -13.94 -1.82 2.85
CA ALA A 78 -15.29 -1.93 2.30
C ALA A 78 -16.21 -0.78 2.77
N ALA A 79 -16.13 -0.39 4.04
CA ALA A 79 -16.87 0.76 4.56
C ALA A 79 -16.42 2.09 3.91
N SER A 80 -15.12 2.25 3.67
CA SER A 80 -14.55 3.41 2.97
C SER A 80 -14.99 3.47 1.50
N GLU A 81 -14.93 2.34 0.78
CA GLU A 81 -15.43 2.22 -0.60
C GLU A 81 -16.91 2.63 -0.69
N GLN A 82 -17.74 2.13 0.23
CA GLN A 82 -19.15 2.47 0.31
C GLN A 82 -19.39 3.95 0.60
N ALA A 83 -18.67 4.53 1.57
CA ALA A 83 -18.83 5.93 1.96
C ALA A 83 -18.39 6.90 0.85
N ALA A 84 -17.33 6.55 0.11
CA ALA A 84 -16.80 7.36 -0.99
C ALA A 84 -17.45 7.07 -2.35
N GLY A 85 -18.32 6.04 -2.45
CA GLY A 85 -18.97 5.67 -3.70
C GLY A 85 -18.00 5.14 -4.77
N ARG A 86 -16.89 4.53 -4.36
CA ARG A 86 -15.81 4.05 -5.24
C ARG A 86 -15.59 2.55 -5.12
N LYS A 87 -14.80 1.99 -6.04
CA LYS A 87 -14.44 0.57 -6.05
C LYS A 87 -12.96 0.40 -6.33
N LEU A 88 -12.35 -0.60 -5.71
CA LEU A 88 -11.00 -1.04 -6.04
C LEU A 88 -10.94 -1.53 -7.48
N SER A 89 -10.03 -0.93 -8.24
CA SER A 89 -9.67 -1.31 -9.60
C SER A 89 -8.40 -2.16 -9.65
N GLY A 90 -7.64 -2.22 -8.55
CA GLY A 90 -6.46 -3.06 -8.46
C GLY A 90 -5.80 -3.07 -7.08
N LEU A 91 -4.87 -4.01 -6.91
CA LEU A 91 -4.08 -4.22 -5.70
C LEU A 91 -2.60 -4.35 -6.09
N LEU A 92 -1.73 -3.61 -5.40
CA LEU A 92 -0.30 -3.85 -5.38
C LEU A 92 0.09 -4.53 -4.07
N HIS A 93 0.56 -5.77 -4.15
CA HIS A 93 1.23 -6.43 -3.04
C HIS A 93 2.75 -6.27 -3.18
N SER A 94 3.35 -5.43 -2.33
CA SER A 94 4.80 -5.17 -2.34
C SER A 94 5.43 -5.41 -0.97
N ILE A 95 5.09 -6.55 -0.36
CA ILE A 95 5.59 -6.98 0.95
C ILE A 95 6.35 -8.29 0.76
N ALA A 96 7.56 -8.37 1.31
CA ALA A 96 8.31 -9.60 1.44
C ALA A 96 9.15 -9.50 2.71
N PHE A 97 9.28 -10.61 3.42
CA PHE A 97 10.14 -10.74 4.58
C PHE A 97 10.62 -12.20 4.65
N ALA A 98 11.89 -12.39 4.98
CA ALA A 98 12.47 -13.68 5.29
C ALA A 98 13.36 -13.48 6.51
N ASP A 99 13.32 -14.44 7.43
CA ASP A 99 14.30 -14.48 8.50
C ASP A 99 15.63 -14.97 7.92
N TYR A 100 16.72 -14.31 8.29
CA TYR A 100 18.05 -14.71 7.86
C TYR A 100 18.63 -15.63 8.92
N GLU A 101 18.29 -16.93 8.87
CA GLU A 101 19.00 -17.93 9.68
C GLU A 101 20.48 -17.92 9.30
N GLY A 102 21.31 -17.31 10.16
CA GLY A 102 22.76 -17.14 9.95
C GLY A 102 23.24 -15.73 9.59
N GLY A 103 22.36 -14.72 9.59
CA GLY A 103 22.73 -13.32 9.30
C GLY A 103 22.72 -12.95 7.81
N VAL A 104 23.05 -11.69 7.50
CA VAL A 104 22.99 -11.15 6.14
C VAL A 104 24.06 -11.82 5.27
N LYS A 105 23.62 -12.60 4.27
CA LYS A 105 24.50 -13.17 3.24
C LYS A 105 24.52 -12.27 2.00
N PRO A 106 25.60 -12.28 1.20
CA PRO A 106 25.60 -11.70 -0.14
C PRO A 106 24.41 -12.23 -0.97
N PHE A 107 23.83 -11.41 -1.85
CA PHE A 107 22.65 -11.79 -2.66
C PHE A 107 22.82 -13.07 -3.49
N HIS A 108 24.04 -13.42 -3.88
CA HIS A 108 24.32 -14.65 -4.63
C HIS A 108 24.41 -15.90 -3.75
N GLU A 109 24.36 -15.73 -2.43
CA GLU A 109 24.45 -16.77 -1.41
C GLU A 109 23.14 -16.94 -0.60
N THR A 110 22.10 -16.17 -0.94
CA THR A 110 20.74 -16.30 -0.39
C THR A 110 19.91 -17.32 -1.16
#